data_AF-A0A6G6GP65-F1
#
_entry.id   AF-A0A6G6GP65-F1
#
_cell.length_a   1.000
_cell.length_b   1.000
_cell.length_c   1.000
_cell.angle_alpha   90.00
_cell.angle_beta   90.00
_cell.angle_gamma   90.00
#
_symmetry.space_group_name_H-M   'P 1'
#
loop_
_entity.id
_entity.type
_entity.pdbx_description
1 polymer ?
#
loop_
_entity_poly.entity_id
_entity_poly.type
_entity_poly.pdbx_seq_one_letter_code
_entity_poly.pdbx_strand_id
1 'polypeptide(L)'
;MKKQMTQTSIKNVLILLALVATSMSFGQVGINTTNPTEVLHVDGNVRIDGELKPGNVTGLADQILLSQGTGAPAAWGPQFLNTTQITGIGKYFTPVFTSLNGTYSTVSVLDPNMTADSVVSFNFVGPMPIGPQYGNNVRVMAIPNLGSVTFHITNVSGGNLANIQIAYVAYYH
;
A
#
# COMPACT_ATOMS: atom_id res chain seq x y z
N MET A 1 9.47 -8.23 -72.65
CA MET A 1 9.70 -9.50 -71.93
C MET A 1 9.32 -9.30 -70.46
N LYS A 2 8.41 -10.11 -69.89
CA LYS A 2 8.14 -10.10 -68.44
C LYS A 2 9.25 -10.89 -67.74
N LYS A 3 10.07 -10.22 -66.93
CA LYS A 3 11.10 -10.88 -66.10
C LYS A 3 10.39 -11.68 -64.99
N GLN A 4 10.39 -13.01 -65.09
CA GLN A 4 9.84 -13.86 -64.02
C GLN A 4 10.83 -13.99 -62.87
N MET A 5 10.35 -13.96 -61.63
CA MET A 5 11.17 -14.23 -60.44
C MET A 5 11.61 -15.69 -60.40
N THR A 6 12.82 -15.96 -59.93
CA THR A 6 13.32 -17.32 -59.73
C THR A 6 12.66 -17.95 -58.51
N GLN A 7 12.55 -19.29 -58.49
CA GLN A 7 12.00 -20.04 -57.35
C GLN A 7 12.71 -19.72 -56.03
N THR A 8 14.02 -19.45 -56.07
CA THR A 8 14.82 -19.03 -54.91
C THR A 8 14.39 -17.66 -54.40
N SER A 9 14.14 -16.70 -55.30
CA SER A 9 13.62 -15.38 -54.92
C SER A 9 12.20 -15.46 -54.36
N ILE A 10 11.35 -16.32 -54.91
CA ILE A 10 9.98 -16.54 -54.41
C ILE A 10 10.01 -17.16 -53.02
N LYS A 11 10.83 -18.20 -52.78
CA LYS A 11 11.02 -18.78 -51.45
C LYS A 11 11.49 -17.76 -50.42
N ASN A 12 12.47 -16.93 -50.77
CA ASN A 12 13.00 -15.91 -49.86
C ASN A 12 11.95 -14.84 -49.53
N VAL A 13 11.15 -14.42 -50.52
CA VAL A 13 10.03 -13.49 -50.31
C VAL A 13 8.96 -14.11 -49.42
N LEU A 14 8.62 -15.39 -49.62
CA LEU A 14 7.66 -16.12 -48.78
C LEU A 14 8.16 -16.31 -47.35
N ILE A 15 9.44 -16.63 -47.15
CA ILE A 15 10.06 -16.74 -45.83
C ILE A 15 10.04 -15.39 -45.12
N LEU A 16 10.36 -14.30 -45.82
CA LEU A 16 10.33 -12.95 -45.25
C LEU A 16 8.90 -12.54 -44.88
N LEU A 17 7.91 -12.80 -45.74
CA LEU A 17 6.51 -12.56 -45.45
C LEU A 17 6.01 -13.38 -44.25
N ALA A 18 6.39 -14.64 -44.15
CA ALA A 18 6.03 -15.49 -43.01
C ALA A 18 6.64 -14.99 -41.70
N LEU A 19 7.91 -14.58 -41.71
CA LEU A 19 8.61 -14.04 -40.54
C LEU A 19 7.95 -12.73 -40.05
N VAL A 20 7.59 -11.85 -40.99
CA VAL A 20 6.87 -10.60 -40.69
C VAL A 20 5.46 -10.87 -40.19
N ALA A 21 4.71 -11.80 -40.80
CA ALA A 21 3.35 -12.14 -40.38
C ALA A 21 3.32 -12.77 -38.97
N THR A 22 4.30 -13.61 -38.61
CA THR A 22 4.40 -14.19 -37.26
C THR A 22 4.75 -13.19 -36.17
N SER A 23 5.35 -12.04 -36.53
CA SER A 23 5.62 -10.95 -35.56
C SER A 23 4.37 -10.13 -35.20
N MET A 24 3.25 -10.35 -35.90
CA MET A 24 1.99 -9.60 -35.70
C MET A 24 0.99 -10.29 -34.75
N SER A 25 1.26 -11.50 -34.27
CA SER A 25 0.39 -12.19 -33.31
C SER A 25 0.77 -11.81 -31.88
N PHE A 26 0.06 -10.81 -31.32
CA PHE A 26 0.16 -10.30 -29.94
C PHE A 26 1.54 -9.73 -29.56
N GLY A 27 1.76 -8.46 -29.92
CA GLY A 27 2.95 -7.71 -29.57
C GLY A 27 2.94 -7.31 -28.09
N GLN A 28 3.41 -8.20 -27.22
CA GLN A 28 3.80 -7.80 -25.88
C GLN A 28 5.00 -6.85 -25.99
N VAL A 29 4.95 -5.74 -25.26
CA VAL A 29 6.04 -4.79 -25.17
C VAL A 29 6.77 -5.05 -23.84
N GLY A 30 7.92 -5.68 -23.93
CA GLY A 30 8.87 -5.79 -22.82
C GLY A 30 9.88 -4.65 -22.85
N ILE A 31 9.97 -3.87 -21.78
CA ILE A 31 11.05 -2.89 -21.58
C ILE A 31 11.96 -3.43 -20.48
N ASN A 32 13.23 -3.63 -20.81
CA ASN A 32 14.25 -4.23 -19.93
C ASN A 32 13.93 -5.68 -19.47
N THR A 33 13.06 -6.39 -20.19
CA THR A 33 12.74 -7.80 -19.92
C THR A 33 12.50 -8.55 -21.22
N THR A 34 13.01 -9.79 -21.30
CA THR A 34 12.81 -10.68 -22.46
C THR A 34 11.58 -11.58 -22.30
N ASN A 35 10.97 -11.60 -21.12
CA ASN A 35 9.84 -12.46 -20.78
C ASN A 35 8.70 -11.63 -20.19
N PRO A 36 8.02 -10.79 -21.00
CA PRO A 36 6.89 -10.00 -20.55
C PRO A 36 5.76 -10.90 -20.04
N THR A 37 5.28 -10.67 -18.82
CA THR A 37 4.15 -11.39 -18.23
C THR A 37 2.80 -10.73 -18.51
N GLU A 38 2.83 -9.53 -19.08
CA GLU A 38 1.68 -8.71 -19.44
C GLU A 38 1.87 -8.11 -20.84
N VAL A 39 0.82 -7.53 -21.42
CA VAL A 39 0.90 -6.89 -22.75
C VAL A 39 1.91 -5.74 -22.77
N LEU A 40 2.06 -5.02 -21.66
CA LEU A 40 3.16 -4.10 -21.43
C LEU A 40 3.81 -4.47 -20.10
N HIS A 41 5.10 -4.83 -20.12
CA HIS A 41 5.88 -5.10 -18.92
C HIS A 41 7.14 -4.23 -18.95
N VAL A 42 7.26 -3.34 -17.96
CA VAL A 42 8.47 -2.56 -17.71
C VAL A 42 9.16 -3.10 -16.47
N ASP A 43 10.32 -3.73 -16.64
CA ASP A 43 11.17 -4.12 -15.52
C ASP A 43 12.08 -2.94 -15.15
N GLY A 44 11.48 -1.97 -14.44
CA GLY A 44 12.12 -0.72 -14.05
C GLY A 44 11.12 0.38 -13.74
N ASN A 45 11.60 1.62 -13.73
CA ASN A 45 10.78 2.79 -13.41
C ASN A 45 10.07 3.33 -14.66
N VAL A 46 8.83 3.81 -14.48
CA VAL A 46 8.07 4.54 -15.51
C VAL A 46 8.01 6.02 -15.11
N ARG A 47 8.53 6.90 -15.98
CA ARG A 47 8.32 8.35 -15.87
C ARG A 47 7.08 8.73 -16.68
N ILE A 48 6.17 9.48 -16.06
CA ILE A 48 4.95 9.98 -16.70
C ILE A 48 4.98 11.51 -16.59
N ASP A 49 5.21 12.21 -17.70
CA ASP A 49 5.17 13.68 -17.73
C ASP A 49 3.72 14.22 -17.92
N GLY A 50 2.79 13.36 -18.37
CA GLY A 50 1.37 13.67 -18.54
C GLY A 50 0.48 13.04 -17.46
N GLU A 51 -0.78 12.77 -17.82
CA GLU A 51 -1.76 12.15 -16.90
C GLU A 51 -1.64 10.62 -16.91
N LEU A 52 -1.70 9.99 -15.73
CA LEU A 52 -1.99 8.56 -15.63
C LEU A 52 -3.50 8.35 -15.77
N LYS A 53 -3.93 7.57 -16.78
CA LYS A 53 -5.36 7.36 -17.14
C LYS A 53 -5.82 5.90 -17.03
N PRO A 54 -5.92 5.31 -15.84
CA PRO A 54 -6.45 3.95 -15.67
C PRO A 54 -7.90 3.89 -16.16
N GLY A 55 -8.21 2.92 -17.02
CA GLY A 55 -9.55 2.82 -17.61
C GLY A 55 -9.96 4.03 -18.46
N ASN A 56 -9.01 4.80 -18.99
CA ASN A 56 -9.23 6.04 -19.74
C ASN A 56 -9.84 7.19 -18.89
N VAL A 57 -9.55 7.23 -17.60
CA VAL A 57 -10.04 8.28 -16.67
C VAL A 57 -8.86 9.03 -16.04
N THR A 58 -8.82 10.36 -16.21
CA THR A 58 -7.76 11.25 -15.67
C THR A 58 -7.69 11.26 -14.13
N GLY A 59 -8.83 11.10 -13.47
CA GLY A 59 -8.95 11.39 -12.04
C GLY A 59 -9.16 12.89 -11.77
N LEU A 60 -9.50 13.20 -10.53
CA LEU A 60 -9.61 14.56 -10.00
C LEU A 60 -8.43 14.83 -9.06
N ALA A 61 -8.26 16.10 -8.71
CA ALA A 61 -7.39 16.47 -7.60
C ALA A 61 -7.78 15.64 -6.35
N ASP A 62 -6.76 15.26 -5.59
CA ASP A 62 -6.89 14.71 -4.25
C ASP A 62 -7.47 13.29 -4.17
N GLN A 63 -7.48 12.59 -5.30
CA GLN A 63 -7.86 11.19 -5.36
C GLN A 63 -6.65 10.27 -5.23
N ILE A 64 -6.83 9.16 -4.51
CA ILE A 64 -5.88 8.06 -4.45
C ILE A 64 -6.33 7.01 -5.46
N LEU A 65 -5.39 6.42 -6.20
CA LEU A 65 -5.69 5.31 -7.10
C LEU A 65 -5.96 4.03 -6.30
N LEU A 66 -7.10 3.39 -6.53
CA LEU A 66 -7.55 2.20 -5.80
C LEU A 66 -7.70 1.01 -6.75
N SER A 67 -7.16 -0.13 -6.33
CA SER A 67 -7.43 -1.40 -7.00
C SER A 67 -8.92 -1.74 -6.94
N GLN A 68 -9.47 -2.23 -8.05
CA GLN A 68 -10.86 -2.68 -8.15
C GLN A 68 -10.97 -4.22 -8.15
N GLY A 69 -9.86 -4.92 -7.86
CA GLY A 69 -9.78 -6.37 -7.93
C GLY A 69 -9.54 -6.90 -9.36
N THR A 70 -9.55 -8.22 -9.49
CA THR A 70 -9.20 -8.92 -10.74
C THR A 70 -10.13 -8.54 -11.90
N GLY A 71 -9.56 -8.24 -13.06
CA GLY A 71 -10.30 -7.98 -14.30
C GLY A 71 -10.83 -6.56 -14.47
N ALA A 72 -10.62 -5.68 -13.50
CA ALA A 72 -10.96 -4.26 -13.59
C ALA A 72 -9.69 -3.39 -13.53
N PRO A 73 -9.60 -2.31 -14.32
CA PRO A 73 -8.52 -1.34 -14.14
C PRO A 73 -8.63 -0.73 -12.74
N ALA A 74 -7.49 -0.31 -12.18
CA ALA A 74 -7.54 0.55 -11.00
C ALA A 74 -8.37 1.80 -11.31
N ALA A 75 -9.09 2.31 -10.31
CA ALA A 75 -9.94 3.48 -10.46
C ALA A 75 -9.51 4.54 -9.46
N TRP A 76 -9.57 5.81 -9.86
CA TRP A 76 -9.40 6.90 -8.90
C TRP A 76 -10.52 6.83 -7.87
N GLY A 77 -10.14 6.72 -6.58
CA GLY A 77 -11.08 6.65 -5.48
C GLY A 77 -11.88 7.95 -5.34
N PRO A 78 -12.94 7.98 -4.50
CA PRO A 78 -13.63 9.23 -4.21
C PRO A 78 -12.67 10.25 -3.58
N GLN A 79 -13.07 11.53 -3.57
CA GLN A 79 -12.29 12.60 -2.97
C GLN A 79 -12.27 12.43 -1.44
N PHE A 80 -11.36 11.59 -0.97
CA PHE A 80 -11.19 11.30 0.45
C PHE A 80 -10.36 12.36 1.18
N LEU A 81 -9.62 13.18 0.44
CA LEU A 81 -8.69 14.12 1.02
C LEU A 81 -9.24 15.55 0.93
N ASN A 82 -9.42 16.19 2.08
CA ASN A 82 -9.51 17.64 2.15
C ASN A 82 -8.08 18.20 2.21
N THR A 83 -7.44 18.40 1.08
CA THR A 83 -6.02 18.83 0.99
C THR A 83 -5.75 20.22 1.55
N THR A 84 -6.78 21.03 1.78
CA THR A 84 -6.62 22.31 2.49
C THR A 84 -6.39 22.13 3.99
N GLN A 85 -6.73 20.97 4.55
CA GLN A 85 -6.65 20.68 5.99
C GLN A 85 -5.80 19.47 6.34
N ILE A 86 -5.60 18.53 5.41
CA ILE A 86 -4.79 17.33 5.63
C ILE A 86 -3.32 17.68 5.44
N THR A 87 -2.56 17.66 6.54
CA THR A 87 -1.10 17.84 6.55
C THR A 87 -0.34 16.52 6.46
N GLY A 88 -1.03 15.37 6.50
CA GLY A 88 -0.44 14.03 6.31
C GLY A 88 -1.47 12.89 6.40
N ILE A 89 -1.14 11.73 5.83
CA ILE A 89 -1.91 10.48 5.97
C ILE A 89 -1.14 9.56 6.90
N GLY A 90 -1.72 9.25 8.05
CA GLY A 90 -1.09 8.37 9.02
C GLY A 90 -1.22 6.88 8.65
N LYS A 91 -0.27 6.06 9.09
CA LYS A 91 -0.30 4.61 8.92
C LYS A 91 -1.03 3.97 10.10
N TYR A 92 -1.99 3.08 9.82
CA TYR A 92 -2.77 2.36 10.84
C TYR A 92 -2.07 1.07 11.27
N PHE A 93 -2.08 0.80 12.57
CA PHE A 93 -1.43 -0.34 13.21
C PHE A 93 -2.37 -0.98 14.24
N THR A 94 -2.33 -2.31 14.32
CA THR A 94 -3.05 -3.12 15.33
C THR A 94 -2.10 -4.12 15.98
N PRO A 95 -1.10 -3.68 16.77
CA PRO A 95 -0.20 -4.63 17.42
C PRO A 95 -0.97 -5.51 18.42
N VAL A 96 -0.43 -6.69 18.69
CA VAL A 96 -0.99 -7.61 19.69
C VAL A 96 -0.42 -7.23 21.05
N PHE A 97 -1.29 -7.02 22.03
CA PHE A 97 -0.93 -6.72 23.40
C PHE A 97 -1.31 -7.90 24.28
N THR A 98 -0.38 -8.37 25.11
CA THR A 98 -0.60 -9.49 26.02
C THR A 98 -0.54 -9.02 27.47
N SER A 99 -1.72 -8.80 28.06
CA SER A 99 -2.04 -8.57 29.48
C SER A 99 -1.34 -7.41 30.21
N LEU A 100 -2.12 -6.58 30.92
CA LEU A 100 -1.60 -5.58 31.85
C LEU A 100 -1.59 -6.15 33.27
N ASN A 101 -0.44 -6.68 33.68
CA ASN A 101 -0.22 -7.19 35.03
C ASN A 101 0.49 -6.13 35.89
N GLY A 102 -0.24 -5.50 36.80
CA GLY A 102 0.27 -4.46 37.69
C GLY A 102 -0.15 -3.03 37.30
N THR A 103 0.33 -2.05 38.08
CA THR A 103 -0.06 -0.64 37.95
C THR A 103 0.51 0.05 36.72
N TYR A 104 1.65 -0.40 36.21
CA TYR A 104 2.34 0.24 35.09
C TYR A 104 2.98 -0.80 34.17
N SER A 105 2.86 -0.59 32.87
CA SER A 105 3.45 -1.43 31.83
C SER A 105 3.84 -0.59 30.62
N THR A 106 4.80 -1.08 29.84
CA THR A 106 5.20 -0.44 28.59
C THR A 106 5.14 -1.44 27.45
N VAL A 107 4.66 -0.99 26.30
CA VAL A 107 4.72 -1.77 25.05
C VAL A 107 5.38 -0.92 23.98
N SER A 108 6.50 -1.40 23.47
CA SER A 108 7.21 -0.76 22.36
C SER A 108 6.89 -1.50 21.06
N VAL A 109 6.52 -0.73 20.04
CA VAL A 109 6.24 -1.22 18.70
C VAL A 109 7.31 -0.67 17.77
N LEU A 110 8.02 -1.55 17.07
CA LEU A 110 9.02 -1.17 16.09
C LEU A 110 8.33 -0.54 14.88
N ASP A 111 8.77 0.66 14.50
CA ASP A 111 8.31 1.35 13.31
C ASP A 111 9.46 2.21 12.75
N PRO A 112 10.20 1.72 11.73
CA PRO A 112 11.39 2.40 11.20
C PRO A 112 11.16 3.83 10.73
N ASN A 113 9.91 4.20 10.43
CA ASN A 113 9.56 5.53 9.94
C ASN A 113 9.24 6.52 11.07
N MET A 114 9.15 6.05 12.32
CA MET A 114 8.84 6.90 13.46
C MET A 114 10.01 7.84 13.79
N THR A 115 9.69 9.11 14.04
CA THR A 115 10.62 10.12 14.56
C THR A 115 10.17 10.54 15.97
N ALA A 116 10.96 11.38 16.65
CA ALA A 116 10.56 11.93 17.93
C ALA A 116 9.43 12.98 17.81
N ASP A 117 9.25 13.57 16.62
CA ASP A 117 8.25 14.60 16.34
C ASP A 117 6.96 14.04 15.73
N SER A 118 6.93 12.74 15.40
CA SER A 118 5.72 12.05 14.95
C SER A 118 4.55 12.27 15.91
N VAL A 119 3.32 12.16 15.40
CA VAL A 119 2.10 12.21 16.21
C VAL A 119 1.40 10.87 16.17
N VAL A 120 0.96 10.37 17.34
CA VAL A 120 0.26 9.09 17.46
C VAL A 120 -1.11 9.30 18.08
N SER A 121 -2.17 8.96 17.34
CA SER A 121 -3.51 8.82 17.91
C SER A 121 -3.82 7.34 18.09
N PHE A 122 -4.47 6.95 19.18
CA PHE A 122 -4.79 5.55 19.44
C PHE A 122 -6.20 5.36 20.00
N ASN A 123 -6.68 4.13 19.91
CA ASN A 123 -7.93 3.67 20.49
C ASN A 123 -7.77 2.26 21.07
N PHE A 124 -8.58 1.93 22.08
CA PHE A 124 -8.74 0.54 22.48
C PHE A 124 -9.50 -0.25 21.42
N VAL A 125 -9.15 -1.52 21.25
CA VAL A 125 -9.79 -2.44 20.32
C VAL A 125 -10.69 -3.39 21.09
N GLY A 126 -11.94 -3.51 20.63
CA GLY A 126 -12.92 -4.39 21.25
C GLY A 126 -13.46 -3.86 22.59
N PRO A 127 -14.32 -4.65 23.26
CA PRO A 127 -14.83 -4.28 24.58
C PRO A 127 -13.71 -4.34 25.62
N MET A 128 -13.73 -3.40 26.56
CA MET A 128 -12.84 -3.48 27.71
C MET A 128 -13.19 -4.71 28.56
N PRO A 129 -12.20 -5.42 29.13
CA PRO A 129 -12.44 -6.51 30.08
C PRO A 129 -13.34 -6.08 31.24
N ILE A 130 -13.95 -7.06 31.91
CA ILE A 130 -14.73 -6.79 33.13
C ILE A 130 -13.79 -6.20 34.18
N GLY A 131 -14.05 -4.94 34.55
CA GLY A 131 -13.25 -4.21 35.51
C GLY A 131 -13.47 -4.67 36.96
N PRO A 132 -12.51 -4.45 37.86
CA PRO A 132 -12.67 -4.58 39.31
C PRO A 132 -13.62 -3.50 39.90
N GLN A 133 -13.69 -3.38 41.23
CA GLN A 133 -14.54 -2.47 42.00
C GLN A 133 -14.56 -0.99 41.53
N TYR A 134 -13.51 -0.50 40.86
CA TYR A 134 -13.41 0.87 40.31
C TYR A 134 -13.56 0.97 38.77
N GLY A 135 -14.06 -0.07 38.11
CA GLY A 135 -14.23 -0.11 36.66
C GLY A 135 -12.90 -0.12 35.89
N ASN A 136 -12.90 0.36 34.64
CA ASN A 136 -11.74 0.32 33.74
C ASN A 136 -10.99 1.65 33.70
N ASN A 137 -10.30 1.98 34.79
CA ASN A 137 -9.50 3.20 34.87
C ASN A 137 -8.06 2.96 34.38
N VAL A 138 -7.85 3.17 33.07
CA VAL A 138 -6.57 2.98 32.38
C VAL A 138 -6.14 4.29 31.72
N ARG A 139 -4.89 4.68 31.89
CA ARG A 139 -4.26 5.80 31.17
C ARG A 139 -3.22 5.25 30.21
N VAL A 140 -3.19 5.79 29.00
CA VAL A 140 -2.20 5.42 27.98
C VAL A 140 -1.59 6.69 27.43
N MET A 141 -0.26 6.70 27.33
CA MET A 141 0.51 7.75 26.70
C MET A 141 1.40 7.11 25.63
N ALA A 142 1.27 7.56 24.39
CA ALA A 142 2.17 7.17 23.32
C ALA A 142 3.36 8.13 23.28
N ILE A 143 4.57 7.59 23.30
CA ILE A 143 5.82 8.35 23.11
C ILE A 143 6.47 7.86 21.82
N PRO A 144 6.41 8.66 20.75
CA PRO A 144 7.20 8.44 19.55
C PRO A 144 8.70 8.56 19.87
N ASN A 145 9.47 7.62 19.35
CA ASN A 145 10.93 7.59 19.42
C ASN A 145 11.47 7.35 18.02
N LEU A 146 12.77 7.58 17.83
CA LEU A 146 13.41 7.21 16.57
C LEU A 146 13.29 5.70 16.33
N GLY A 147 12.57 5.32 15.27
CA GLY A 147 12.36 3.93 14.85
C GLY A 147 11.34 3.13 15.68
N SER A 148 10.64 3.73 16.65
CA SER A 148 9.62 3.00 17.44
C SER A 148 8.63 3.93 18.13
N VAL A 149 7.49 3.40 18.58
CA VAL A 149 6.60 4.07 19.52
C VAL A 149 6.48 3.25 20.80
N THR A 150 6.58 3.89 21.95
CA THR A 150 6.38 3.26 23.25
C THR A 150 5.06 3.73 23.86
N PHE A 151 4.19 2.78 24.14
CA PHE A 151 2.95 3.01 24.88
C PHE A 151 3.22 2.78 26.37
N HIS A 152 3.12 3.85 27.15
CA HIS A 152 3.14 3.79 28.60
C HIS A 152 1.71 3.65 29.10
N ILE A 153 1.43 2.53 29.77
CA ILE A 153 0.09 2.15 30.17
C ILE A 153 0.05 2.08 31.69
N THR A 154 -0.82 2.87 32.30
CA THR A 154 -1.04 2.87 33.75
C THR A 154 -2.43 2.33 34.05
N ASN A 155 -2.52 1.25 34.80
CA ASN A 155 -3.74 0.64 35.28
C ASN A 155 -3.96 0.99 36.75
N VAL A 156 -4.90 1.90 37.02
CA VAL A 156 -5.29 2.29 38.38
C VAL A 156 -6.65 1.73 38.78
N SER A 157 -7.18 0.77 38.01
CA SER A 157 -8.45 0.10 38.33
C SER A 157 -8.35 -0.78 39.58
N GLY A 158 -7.15 -1.26 39.92
CA GLY A 158 -6.92 -2.23 41.01
C GLY A 158 -7.19 -3.69 40.62
N GLY A 159 -7.40 -3.97 39.33
CA GLY A 159 -7.73 -5.30 38.81
C GLY A 159 -6.85 -5.69 37.64
N ASN A 160 -6.79 -6.98 37.35
CA ASN A 160 -6.02 -7.50 36.22
C ASN A 160 -6.79 -7.31 34.91
N LEU A 161 -6.24 -6.54 33.98
CA LEU A 161 -6.85 -6.29 32.67
C LEU A 161 -6.12 -7.13 31.61
N ALA A 162 -6.56 -8.38 31.46
CA ALA A 162 -6.06 -9.28 30.44
C ALA A 162 -6.65 -8.95 29.06
N ASN A 163 -5.89 -9.23 27.99
CA ASN A 163 -6.32 -9.12 26.60
C ASN A 163 -6.80 -7.73 26.13
N ILE A 164 -6.33 -6.66 26.77
CA ILE A 164 -6.51 -5.31 26.22
C ILE A 164 -5.65 -5.20 24.96
N GLN A 165 -6.21 -4.64 23.89
CA GLN A 165 -5.50 -4.31 22.67
C GLN A 165 -5.68 -2.82 22.34
N ILE A 166 -4.64 -2.22 21.75
CA ILE A 166 -4.68 -0.85 21.23
C ILE A 166 -4.46 -0.91 19.71
N ALA A 167 -5.18 -0.08 18.98
CA ALA A 167 -4.86 0.27 17.61
C ALA A 167 -4.42 1.73 17.58
N TYR A 168 -3.53 2.07 16.66
CA TYR A 168 -3.06 3.45 16.54
C TYR A 168 -2.81 3.85 15.09
N VAL A 169 -2.85 5.15 14.86
CA VAL A 169 -2.46 5.81 13.62
C VAL A 169 -1.22 6.65 13.93
N ALA A 170 -0.16 6.47 13.17
CA ALA A 170 1.06 7.27 13.26
C ALA A 170 1.17 8.24 12.08
N TYR A 171 1.32 9.52 12.38
CA TYR A 171 1.65 10.58 11.44
C TYR A 171 3.14 10.88 11.58
N TYR A 172 3.89 10.62 10.52
CA TYR A 172 5.35 10.80 10.50
C TYR A 172 5.69 12.25 10.16
N HIS A 173 6.55 12.85 10.99
CA HIS A 173 7.03 14.23 10.84
C HIS A 173 8.55 14.27 10.82
#